data_AF-A0A5C6DUN7-F1
#
_entry.id   AF-A0A5C6DUN7-F1
#
_cell.length_a   1.000
_cell.length_b   1.000
_cell.length_c   1.000
_cell.angle_alpha   90.00
_cell.angle_beta   90.00
_cell.angle_gamma   90.00
#
_symmetry.space_group_name_H-M   'P 1'
#
loop_
_entity.id
_entity.type
_entity.pdbx_description
1 polymer ?
#
loop_
_entity_poly.entity_id
_entity_poly.type
_entity_poly.pdbx_seq_one_letter_code
_entity_poly.pdbx_strand_id
1 'polypeptide(L)' 'MILLTSVLGFISPGPMELAIILAIMLLLFGGQKLPSLMRNLGKSANEFKRGMSESLEDDDSSDSKNEKAS' A
#
# COMPACT_ATOMS: atom_id res chain seq x y z
N MET A 1 -8.02 -26.78 26.41
CA MET A 1 -8.70 -26.55 25.11
C MET A 1 -9.02 -25.07 24.88
N ILE A 2 -9.69 -24.37 25.82
CA ILE A 2 -9.98 -22.93 25.73
C ILE A 2 -8.71 -22.08 25.55
N LEU A 3 -7.63 -22.39 26.28
CA LEU A 3 -6.35 -21.69 26.16
C LEU A 3 -5.70 -21.86 24.76
N LEU A 4 -5.92 -23.00 24.10
CA LEU A 4 -5.35 -23.31 22.79
C LEU A 4 -6.03 -22.53 21.66
N THR A 5 -7.36 -22.38 21.74
CA THR A 5 -8.13 -21.53 20.82
C THR A 5 -7.73 -20.06 20.90
N SER A 6 -7.47 -19.52 22.09
CA SER A 6 -7.03 -18.13 22.25
C SER A 6 -5.62 -17.89 21.69
N VAL A 7 -4.71 -18.87 21.82
CA VAL A 7 -3.36 -18.77 21.26
C VAL A 7 -3.38 -18.84 19.72
N LEU A 8 -4.24 -19.68 19.13
CA LEU A 8 -4.42 -19.72 17.67
C LEU A 8 -5.08 -18.45 17.11
N GLY A 9 -6.01 -17.84 17.84
CA GLY A 9 -6.63 -16.57 17.44
C GLY A 9 -5.62 -15.41 17.32
N PHE A 10 -4.53 -15.44 18.10
CA PHE A 10 -3.46 -14.45 17.99
C PHE A 10 -2.59 -14.63 16.73
N ILE A 11 -2.47 -15.86 16.22
CA ILE A 11 -1.69 -16.17 15.01
C ILE A 11 -2.52 -15.92 13.74
N SER A 12 -3.85 -16.05 13.83
CA SER A 12 -4.76 -15.84 12.71
C SER A 12 -6.05 -15.16 13.19
N PRO A 13 -6.06 -13.82 13.32
CA PRO A 13 -7.25 -13.11 13.76
C PRO A 13 -8.39 -13.34 12.76
N GLY A 14 -9.50 -13.86 13.24
CA GLY A 14 -10.69 -14.09 12.45
C GLY A 14 -11.34 -12.77 12.00
N PRO A 15 -12.28 -12.81 11.04
CA PRO A 15 -12.95 -11.62 10.53
C PRO A 15 -13.60 -10.76 11.62
N MET A 16 -14.13 -11.40 12.67
CA MET A 16 -14.77 -10.71 13.79
C MET A 16 -13.76 -10.01 14.72
N GLU A 17 -12.61 -10.62 14.97
CA GLU A 17 -11.53 -10.01 15.77
C GLU A 17 -10.92 -8.83 15.02
N LEU A 18 -10.69 -8.98 13.70
CA LEU A 18 -10.21 -7.90 12.85
C LEU A 18 -11.20 -6.72 12.82
N ALA A 19 -12.51 -6.99 12.79
CA ALA A 19 -13.54 -5.95 12.86
C ALA A 19 -13.52 -5.20 14.20
N ILE A 20 -13.27 -5.89 15.33
CA ILE A 20 -13.13 -5.26 16.65
C ILE A 20 -11.88 -4.38 16.70
N ILE A 21 -10.74 -4.86 16.21
CA ILE A 21 -9.50 -4.08 16.14
C ILE A 21 -9.71 -2.84 15.26
N LEU A 22 -10.36 -3.01 14.11
CA LEU A 22 -10.70 -1.91 13.21
C LEU A 22 -11.61 -0.90 13.90
N ALA A 23 -12.62 -1.35 14.65
CA ALA A 23 -13.50 -0.47 15.41
C ALA A 23 -12.74 0.34 16.47
N ILE A 24 -11.79 -0.28 17.20
CA ILE A 24 -10.93 0.42 18.16
C ILE A 24 -10.03 1.45 17.44
N MET A 25 -9.39 1.08 16.33
CA MET A 25 -8.62 2.03 15.52
C MET A 25 -9.47 3.20 15.04
N LEU A 26 -10.70 2.94 14.58
CA LEU A 26 -11.63 3.99 14.15
C LEU A 26 -12.08 4.89 15.32
N LEU A 27 -12.13 4.37 16.55
CA LEU A 27 -12.45 5.19 17.72
C LEU A 27 -11.28 6.10 18.12
N LEU A 28 -10.05 5.59 18.06
CA LEU A 28 -8.84 6.35 18.39
C LEU A 28 -8.47 7.39 17.32
N PHE A 29 -8.52 6.99 16.05
CA PHE A 29 -8.15 7.86 14.92
C PHE A 29 -9.35 8.62 14.34
N GLY A 30 -10.58 8.15 14.56
CA GLY A 30 -11.78 8.66 13.91
C GLY A 30 -12.01 8.05 12.53
N GLY A 31 -13.28 7.88 12.16
CA GLY A 31 -13.68 7.27 10.87
C GLY A 31 -13.18 7.98 9.62
N GLN A 32 -12.81 9.26 9.72
CA GLN A 32 -12.32 10.05 8.59
C GLN A 32 -10.80 10.04 8.43
N LYS A 33 -10.02 9.73 9.47
CA LYS A 33 -8.54 9.79 9.39
C LYS A 33 -7.94 8.57 8.70
N LEU A 34 -8.45 7.36 8.95
CA LEU A 34 -7.96 6.14 8.27
C LEU A 34 -8.01 6.27 6.73
N PRO A 35 -9.17 6.63 6.11
CA PRO A 35 -9.25 6.75 4.66
C PRO A 35 -8.39 7.89 4.10
N SER A 36 -8.25 8.99 4.86
CA SER A 36 -7.40 10.12 4.45
C SER A 36 -5.92 9.73 4.42
N LEU A 37 -5.45 9.01 5.44
CA LEU A 37 -4.08 8.49 5.50
C LEU A 37 -3.80 7.49 4.36
N MET A 38 -4.72 6.55 4.11
CA MET A 38 -4.59 5.61 2.98
C MET A 38 -4.56 6.32 1.63
N ARG A 39 -5.40 7.35 1.44
CA ARG A 39 -5.41 8.14 0.19
C ARG A 39 -4.09 8.88 -0.03
N ASN A 40 -3.53 9.50 1.02
CA ASN A 40 -2.26 10.21 0.92
C ASN A 40 -1.09 9.24 0.70
N LEU A 41 -1.07 8.11 1.40
CA LEU A 41 -0.07 7.06 1.22
C LEU A 41 -0.14 6.44 -0.19
N GLY A 42 -1.35 6.19 -0.69
CA GLY A 42 -1.57 5.66 -2.04
C GLY A 42 -1.11 6.61 -3.14
N LYS A 43 -1.35 7.93 -2.97
CA LYS A 43 -0.82 8.95 -3.88
C LYS A 43 0.72 8.96 -3.89
N SER A 44 1.34 8.95 -2.71
CA SER A 44 2.80 8.90 -2.58
C SER A 44 3.39 7.63 -3.20
N ALA A 45 2.79 6.46 -2.96
CA ALA A 45 3.22 5.20 -3.56
C ALA A 45 3.06 5.20 -5.10
N ASN A 46 2.00 5.81 -5.62
CA ASN A 46 1.77 5.92 -7.06
C ASN A 46 2.78 6.85 -7.73
N GLU A 47 3.06 8.01 -7.13
CA GLU A 47 4.11 8.94 -7.61
C GLU A 47 5.50 8.30 -7.55
N PHE A 48 5.81 7.57 -6.46
CA PHE A 48 7.05 6.81 -6.33
C PHE A 48 7.20 5.78 -7.45
N LYS A 49 6.14 5.02 -7.75
CA LYS A 49 6.13 4.04 -8.85
C LYS A 49 6.34 4.70 -10.20
N ARG A 50 5.69 5.84 -10.46
CA ARG A 50 5.82 6.58 -11.72
C ARG A 50 7.24 7.10 -11.93
N GLY A 51 7.83 7.73 -10.91
CA GLY A 51 9.23 8.21 -11.00
C GLY A 51 10.23 7.08 -11.20
N MET A 52 9.99 5.91 -10.61
CA MET A 52 10.83 4.73 -10.83
C MET A 52 10.70 4.18 -12.27
N SER A 53 9.49 4.15 -12.83
CA SER A 53 9.28 3.70 -14.22
C SER A 53 9.86 4.66 -15.25
N GLU A 54 9.70 5.97 -15.06
CA GLU A 54 10.27 7.00 -15.94
C GLU A 54 11.81 6.94 -15.96
N SER A 55 12.43 6.70 -14.79
CA SER A 55 13.88 6.51 -14.69
C SER A 55 14.40 5.25 -15.42
N LEU A 56 13.55 4.26 -15.66
CA LEU A 56 13.91 3.03 -16.38
C LEU A 56 13.66 3.15 -17.89
N GLU A 57 12.69 3.96 -18.30
CA GLU A 57 12.36 4.20 -19.73
C GLU A 57 13.28 5.23 -20.39
N ASP A 58 13.86 6.15 -19.62
CA ASP A 58 14.84 7.14 -20.11
C ASP A 58 16.20 6.53 -20.48
N ASP A 59 16.53 5.31 -20.02
CA ASP A 59 17.78 4.61 -20.36
C ASP A 59 17.67 3.83 -21.70
N ASP A 60 16.46 3.61 -22.22
CA ASP A 60 16.20 2.79 -23.42
C ASP A 60 15.83 3.64 -24.67
N SER A 61 15.64 4.96 -24.51
CA SER A 61 15.16 5.85 -25.58
C SER A 61 16.20 6.79 -26.19
N SER A 62 17.47 6.72 -25.76
CA SER A 62 18.56 7.55 -26.32
C SER A 62 19.23 6.98 -27.58
N ASP A 63 18.92 5.77 -28.04
CA ASP A 63 19.68 5.09 -29.12
C ASP A 63 19.00 5.09 -30.51
N SER A 64 17.89 5.82 -30.72
CA SER A 64 17.11 5.73 -31.98
C SER A 64 16.89 7.03 -32.76
N LYS A 65 17.61 8.12 -32.45
CA LYS A 65 17.48 9.41 -33.15
C LYS A 65 18.63 9.82 -34.08
N ASN A 66 19.52 8.91 -34.48
CA ASN A 66 20.62 9.22 -35.41
C ASN A 66 20.69 8.29 -36.63
N GLU A 67 19.60 8.12 -37.38
CA GLU A 67 19.63 7.41 -38.68
C GLU A 67 18.63 7.96 -39.72
N LYS A 68 18.36 9.28 -39.70
CA LYS A 68 17.66 9.98 -40.79
C LYS A 68 18.28 11.34 -41.06
N ALA A 69 19.57 11.34 -41.37
CA ALA A 69 20.28 12.47 -41.96
C ALA A 69 21.53 11.98 -42.70
N SER A 70 21.34 11.21 -43.77
CA SER A 70 22.31 11.03 -44.86
C SER A 70 21.59 10.57 -46.11
#